data_AF-A0A951BDK6-F1
#
_entry.id   AF-A0A951BDK6-F1
#
_cell.length_a   1.000
_cell.length_b   1.000
_cell.length_c   1.000
_cell.angle_alpha   90.00
_cell.angle_beta   90.00
_cell.angle_gamma   90.00
#
_symmetry.space_group_name_H-M   'P 1'
#
loop_
_entity.id
_entity.type
_entity.pdbx_description
1 polymer ?
#
loop_
_entity_poly.entity_id
_entity_poly.type
_entity_poly.pdbx_seq_one_letter_code
_entity_poly.pdbx_strand_id
1 'polypeptide(L)'
;MNAPRAKRVDVDGWIVLDKPVGMTSTHAVSRLKRIFNARKAGHAGTLDPLASGLLPVAFGEATKTVPFVQDGRKAYRFLVRWGAETDTDDADGTVAAVSDLRPTAPAIEALLPGFIGAIEQIPPAFSAIKVAGERAYDLARDGETVTLEPRVVTVHALRLIAARPEEAEFEAECGKGTYVRAIARDLGRALGCLGHVAALRRTRVGPFGEPDASVLDDLAGEPGEAAGALLPVE
;
A
#
# COMPACT_ATOMS: atom_id res chain seq x y z
N MET A 1 39.50 15.47 3.39
CA MET A 1 38.95 15.37 4.76
C MET A 1 37.45 15.47 4.66
N ASN A 2 36.70 14.42 5.01
CA ASN A 2 35.24 14.50 5.04
C ASN A 2 34.82 15.41 6.20
N ALA A 3 33.97 16.41 5.92
CA ALA A 3 33.40 17.26 6.95
C ALA A 3 32.68 16.40 8.03
N PRO A 4 32.75 16.78 9.32
CA PRO A 4 32.03 16.07 10.36
C PRO A 4 30.53 16.10 10.05
N ARG A 5 29.88 14.92 10.08
CA ARG A 5 28.43 14.82 9.89
C ARG A 5 27.73 15.66 10.95
N ALA A 6 26.81 16.53 10.53
CA ALA A 6 25.96 17.30 11.44
C ALA A 6 25.28 16.37 12.46
N LYS A 7 25.21 16.80 13.72
CA LYS A 7 24.55 16.04 14.78
C LYS A 7 23.06 15.96 14.48
N ARG A 8 22.47 14.77 14.59
CA ARG A 8 21.02 14.57 14.41
C ARG A 8 20.21 15.30 15.48
N VAL A 9 19.09 15.88 15.08
CA VAL A 9 18.16 16.64 15.93
C VAL A 9 16.97 15.78 16.37
N ASP A 10 16.36 16.20 17.49
CA ASP A 10 15.11 15.64 17.97
C ASP A 10 13.96 16.32 17.22
N VAL A 11 13.08 15.50 16.62
CA VAL A 11 11.94 15.91 15.81
C VAL A 11 10.80 14.98 16.19
N ASP A 12 9.66 15.55 16.57
CA ASP A 12 8.51 14.81 17.07
C ASP A 12 7.28 15.22 16.26
N GLY A 13 6.59 14.26 15.65
CA GLY A 13 5.42 14.53 14.82
C GLY A 13 5.30 13.58 13.64
N TRP A 14 4.41 13.92 12.71
CA TRP A 14 4.09 13.13 11.53
C TRP A 14 4.33 13.92 10.24
N ILE A 15 4.80 13.21 9.21
CA ILE A 15 4.70 13.66 7.82
C ILE A 15 3.86 12.63 7.08
N VAL A 16 2.78 13.08 6.44
CA VAL A 16 1.99 12.24 5.56
C VAL A 16 2.54 12.40 4.16
N LEU A 17 3.46 11.51 3.77
CA LEU A 17 4.07 11.60 2.45
C LEU A 17 3.09 11.12 1.37
N ASP A 18 2.90 11.87 0.29
CA ASP A 18 2.38 11.32 -0.97
C ASP A 18 3.52 10.55 -1.65
N LYS A 19 3.60 9.24 -1.37
CA LYS A 19 4.69 8.40 -1.86
C LYS A 19 4.51 8.22 -3.38
N PRO A 20 5.52 8.55 -4.21
CA PRO A 20 5.43 8.28 -5.64
C PRO A 20 5.53 6.78 -5.95
N VAL A 21 5.03 6.40 -7.13
CA VAL A 21 5.23 5.06 -7.71
C VAL A 21 6.73 4.79 -7.91
N GLY A 22 7.15 3.52 -7.76
CA GLY A 22 8.54 3.06 -7.90
C GLY A 22 9.39 3.25 -6.64
N MET A 23 8.93 4.01 -5.64
CA MET A 23 9.65 4.21 -4.38
C MET A 23 9.22 3.19 -3.32
N THR A 24 10.17 2.54 -2.64
CA THR A 24 9.86 1.69 -1.47
C THR A 24 9.58 2.55 -0.23
N SER A 25 8.71 2.08 0.69
CA SER A 25 8.46 2.79 1.96
C SER A 25 9.73 2.99 2.80
N THR A 26 10.66 2.03 2.80
CA THR A 26 11.94 2.16 3.52
C THR A 26 12.82 3.26 2.93
N HIS A 27 12.84 3.40 1.61
CA HIS A 27 13.55 4.49 0.95
C HIS A 27 12.92 5.85 1.29
N ALA A 28 11.59 5.95 1.25
CA ALA A 28 10.87 7.15 1.65
C ALA A 28 11.20 7.59 3.08
N VAL A 29 11.13 6.69 4.07
CA VAL A 29 11.52 7.00 5.46
C VAL A 29 12.98 7.43 5.56
N SER A 30 13.88 6.79 4.81
CA SER A 30 15.30 7.14 4.81
C SER A 30 15.56 8.53 4.25
N ARG A 31 14.82 8.94 3.20
CA ARG A 31 14.88 10.28 2.61
C ARG A 31 14.38 11.33 3.61
N LEU A 32 13.19 11.14 4.16
CA LEU A 32 12.59 12.06 5.13
C LEU A 32 13.44 12.18 6.40
N LYS A 33 13.99 11.08 6.92
CA LYS A 33 14.92 11.12 8.07
C LYS A 33 16.19 11.94 7.79
N ARG A 34 16.62 12.05 6.53
CA ARG A 34 17.75 12.91 6.12
C ARG A 34 17.32 14.37 6.00
N ILE A 35 16.19 14.63 5.35
CA ILE A 35 15.60 15.98 5.20
C ILE A 35 15.45 16.65 6.57
N PHE A 36 14.79 15.96 7.52
CA PHE A 36 14.56 16.48 8.87
C PHE A 36 15.78 16.35 9.80
N ASN A 37 16.90 15.79 9.33
CA ASN A 37 18.07 15.43 10.15
C ASN A 37 17.69 14.69 11.47
N ALA A 38 16.60 13.93 11.44
CA ALA A 38 15.97 13.38 12.64
C ALA A 38 16.72 12.16 13.19
N ARG A 39 16.69 11.95 14.52
CA ARG A 39 17.27 10.76 15.16
C ARG A 39 16.49 9.48 14.88
N LYS A 40 15.16 9.56 14.94
CA LYS A 40 14.25 8.41 14.87
C LYS A 40 13.13 8.69 13.88
N ALA A 41 12.83 7.71 13.03
CA ALA A 41 11.71 7.75 12.11
C ALA A 41 11.18 6.32 11.86
N GLY A 42 9.88 6.18 11.62
CA GLY A 42 9.20 4.94 11.26
C GLY A 42 7.93 5.26 10.46
N HIS A 43 7.28 4.27 9.83
CA HIS A 43 6.07 4.51 9.04
C HIS A 43 4.88 3.66 9.50
N ALA A 44 3.66 4.16 9.30
CA ALA A 44 2.42 3.52 9.73
C ALA A 44 1.73 2.72 8.60
N GLY A 45 2.46 1.73 8.09
CA GLY A 45 1.93 0.79 7.09
C GLY A 45 2.66 0.89 5.76
N THR A 46 3.21 -0.23 5.32
CA THR A 46 3.95 -0.35 4.06
C THR A 46 3.04 -0.03 2.87
N LEU A 47 3.63 0.52 1.82
CA LEU A 47 3.07 0.58 0.47
C LEU A 47 4.04 -0.12 -0.48
N ASP A 48 3.49 -0.95 -1.35
CA ASP A 48 4.25 -1.61 -2.41
C ASP A 48 4.88 -0.56 -3.35
N PRO A 49 5.99 -0.87 -4.05
CA PRO A 49 6.63 0.06 -4.98
C PRO A 49 5.67 0.61 -6.05
N LEU A 50 4.86 -0.25 -6.66
CA LEU A 50 3.77 0.07 -7.59
C LEU A 50 2.78 1.10 -7.05
N ALA A 51 2.54 1.09 -5.72
CA ALA A 51 1.48 1.87 -5.12
C ALA A 51 1.92 3.32 -4.91
N SER A 52 1.02 4.28 -5.09
CA SER A 52 1.21 5.67 -4.69
C SER A 52 0.35 6.05 -3.47
N GLY A 53 0.46 7.30 -3.03
CA GLY A 53 -0.42 7.87 -2.02
C GLY A 53 0.15 7.81 -0.62
N LEU A 54 -0.75 7.89 0.36
CA LEU A 54 -0.41 8.30 1.72
C LEU A 54 0.47 7.28 2.44
N LEU A 55 1.67 7.72 2.83
CA LEU A 55 2.59 7.02 3.71
C LEU A 55 2.85 7.91 4.94
N PRO A 56 2.10 7.73 6.04
CA PRO A 56 2.40 8.43 7.29
C PRO A 56 3.73 7.97 7.87
N VAL A 57 4.64 8.92 8.07
CA VAL A 57 5.98 8.75 8.65
C VAL A 57 6.04 9.49 9.97
N ALA A 58 6.22 8.74 11.06
CA ALA A 58 6.36 9.25 12.40
C ALA A 58 7.82 9.54 12.73
N PHE A 59 8.07 10.65 13.41
CA PHE A 59 9.37 11.05 13.95
C PHE A 59 9.35 11.04 15.48
N GLY A 60 10.50 10.71 16.09
CA GLY A 60 10.68 10.84 17.53
C GLY A 60 9.58 10.15 18.35
N GLU A 61 8.90 10.90 19.20
CA GLU A 61 7.84 10.44 20.09
C GLU A 61 6.60 9.91 19.33
N ALA A 62 6.27 10.47 18.16
CA ALA A 62 5.16 9.97 17.33
C ALA A 62 5.34 8.51 16.92
N THR A 63 6.58 7.99 16.91
CA THR A 63 6.80 6.57 16.59
C THR A 63 6.12 5.61 17.58
N LYS A 64 5.79 6.08 18.79
CA LYS A 64 5.03 5.33 19.79
C LYS A 64 3.55 5.17 19.39
N THR A 65 3.02 6.05 18.55
CA THR A 65 1.61 6.03 18.13
C THR A 65 1.37 5.29 16.80
N VAL A 66 2.44 4.83 16.14
CA VAL A 66 2.39 4.04 14.90
C VAL A 66 1.41 2.85 14.95
N PRO A 67 1.38 2.02 16.02
CA PRO A 67 0.43 0.90 16.07
C PRO A 67 -1.04 1.31 15.95
N PHE A 68 -1.43 2.47 16.53
CA PHE A 68 -2.81 2.96 16.46
C PHE A 68 -3.20 3.40 15.05
N VAL A 69 -2.30 4.11 14.37
CA VAL A 69 -2.50 4.50 12.96
C VAL A 69 -2.53 3.27 12.05
N GLN A 70 -1.68 2.28 12.33
CA GLN A 70 -1.66 0.99 11.62
C GLN A 70 -2.92 0.15 11.86
N ASP A 71 -3.60 0.31 12.98
CA ASP A 71 -4.86 -0.38 13.27
C ASP A 71 -6.08 0.34 12.68
N GLY A 72 -5.96 1.63 12.37
CA GLY A 72 -7.00 2.44 11.75
C GLY A 72 -7.43 1.96 10.35
N ARG A 73 -8.56 2.46 9.85
CA ARG A 73 -9.05 2.10 8.51
C ARG A 73 -8.17 2.69 7.41
N LYS A 74 -8.11 2.03 6.26
CA LYS A 74 -7.43 2.52 5.06
C LYS A 74 -8.44 2.63 3.93
N ALA A 75 -8.23 3.62 3.07
CA ALA A 75 -8.97 3.74 1.83
C ALA A 75 -8.01 3.70 0.64
N TYR A 76 -8.46 3.09 -0.44
CA TYR A 76 -7.69 2.89 -1.65
C TYR A 76 -8.54 3.20 -2.88
N ARG A 77 -7.88 3.70 -3.91
CA ARG A 77 -8.38 3.74 -5.29
C ARG A 77 -7.43 2.92 -6.15
N PHE A 78 -7.96 1.99 -6.94
CA PHE A 78 -7.12 1.06 -7.68
C PHE A 78 -7.74 0.62 -9.00
N LEU A 79 -6.88 0.32 -9.96
CA LEU A 79 -7.23 -0.17 -11.28
C LEU A 79 -6.89 -1.65 -11.35
N VAL A 80 -7.84 -2.46 -11.77
CA VAL A 80 -7.63 -3.88 -12.08
C VAL A 80 -7.60 -4.04 -13.59
N ARG A 81 -6.56 -4.70 -14.11
CA ARG A 81 -6.49 -5.13 -15.50
C ARG A 81 -6.92 -6.58 -15.60
N TRP A 82 -7.81 -6.87 -16.55
CA TRP A 82 -8.38 -8.19 -16.78
C TRP A 82 -7.58 -8.99 -17.82
N GLY A 83 -7.79 -10.31 -17.85
CA GLY A 83 -7.22 -11.17 -18.88
C GLY A 83 -5.84 -11.73 -18.56
N ALA A 84 -5.24 -11.34 -17.44
CA ALA A 84 -3.99 -11.92 -16.97
C ALA A 84 -3.92 -11.91 -15.45
N GLU A 85 -3.37 -12.99 -14.91
CA GLU A 85 -2.93 -13.10 -13.51
C GLU A 85 -1.40 -13.08 -13.48
N THR A 86 -0.82 -12.37 -12.53
CA THR A 86 0.63 -12.28 -12.33
C THR A 86 1.04 -12.93 -11.02
N ASP A 87 2.29 -13.36 -10.91
CA ASP A 87 2.85 -13.98 -9.70
C ASP A 87 2.87 -13.06 -8.46
N THR A 88 2.88 -11.74 -8.66
CA THR A 88 2.84 -10.71 -7.60
C THR A 88 1.43 -10.15 -7.36
N ASP A 89 0.42 -10.60 -8.10
CA ASP A 89 -0.94 -10.05 -8.14
C ASP A 89 -1.02 -8.57 -8.59
N ASP A 90 0.04 -8.06 -9.20
CA ASP A 90 0.15 -6.71 -9.74
C ASP A 90 0.98 -6.61 -11.02
N ALA A 91 1.06 -5.41 -11.60
CA ALA A 91 1.75 -5.14 -12.86
C ALA A 91 3.29 -5.21 -12.80
N ASP A 92 3.90 -5.28 -11.60
CA ASP A 92 5.36 -5.43 -11.47
C ASP A 92 5.81 -6.91 -11.60
N GLY A 93 4.85 -7.86 -11.57
CA GLY A 93 5.10 -9.29 -11.66
C GLY A 93 5.23 -9.86 -13.07
N THR A 94 5.48 -11.17 -13.14
CA THR A 94 5.45 -11.93 -14.38
C THR A 94 4.08 -12.57 -14.60
N VAL A 95 3.63 -12.62 -15.86
CA VAL A 95 2.35 -13.22 -16.21
C VAL A 95 2.40 -14.73 -15.95
N ALA A 96 1.55 -15.20 -15.03
CA ALA A 96 1.44 -16.60 -14.65
C ALA A 96 0.31 -17.32 -15.41
N ALA A 97 -0.76 -16.60 -15.75
CA ALA A 97 -1.89 -17.13 -16.52
C ALA A 97 -2.56 -16.04 -17.36
N VAL A 98 -3.22 -16.44 -18.44
CA VAL A 98 -3.92 -15.54 -19.38
C VAL A 98 -5.33 -16.03 -19.67
N SER A 99 -6.21 -15.11 -20.06
CA SER A 99 -7.59 -15.37 -20.44
C SER A 99 -8.05 -14.35 -21.49
N ASP A 100 -8.80 -14.84 -22.49
CA ASP A 100 -9.43 -13.99 -23.51
C ASP A 100 -10.77 -13.38 -23.03
N LEU A 101 -11.29 -13.82 -21.87
CA LEU A 101 -12.54 -13.32 -21.32
C LEU A 101 -12.37 -11.94 -20.68
N ARG A 102 -13.42 -11.12 -20.74
CA ARG A 102 -13.53 -9.82 -20.06
C ARG A 102 -14.87 -9.72 -19.34
N PRO A 103 -14.90 -9.20 -18.10
CA PRO A 103 -16.13 -9.10 -17.35
C PRO A 103 -16.94 -7.89 -17.81
N THR A 104 -18.26 -7.99 -17.73
CA THR A 104 -19.15 -6.84 -17.90
C THR A 104 -19.30 -6.10 -16.56
N ALA A 105 -19.62 -4.81 -16.59
CA ALA A 105 -19.87 -4.05 -15.35
C ALA A 105 -20.94 -4.71 -14.45
N PRO A 106 -22.10 -5.19 -14.98
CA PRO A 106 -23.07 -5.89 -14.15
C PRO A 106 -22.53 -7.19 -13.52
N ALA A 107 -21.66 -7.93 -14.21
CA ALA A 107 -21.04 -9.13 -13.65
C ALA A 107 -20.08 -8.80 -12.49
N ILE A 108 -19.32 -7.72 -12.62
CA ILE A 108 -18.46 -7.21 -11.54
C ILE A 108 -19.33 -6.82 -10.34
N GLU A 109 -20.34 -5.97 -10.56
CA GLU A 109 -21.23 -5.46 -9.51
C GLU A 109 -21.94 -6.58 -8.74
N ALA A 110 -22.38 -7.63 -9.44
CA ALA A 110 -23.02 -8.78 -8.83
C ALA A 110 -22.14 -9.53 -7.83
N LEU A 111 -20.81 -9.50 -8.00
CA LEU A 111 -19.87 -10.17 -7.11
C LEU A 111 -19.40 -9.32 -5.94
N LEU A 112 -19.43 -7.99 -6.05
CA LEU A 112 -18.91 -7.08 -5.01
C LEU A 112 -19.44 -7.35 -3.58
N PRO A 113 -20.74 -7.69 -3.37
CA PRO A 113 -21.24 -8.00 -2.04
C PRO A 113 -20.49 -9.14 -1.33
N GLY A 114 -19.97 -10.12 -2.08
CA GLY A 114 -19.19 -11.24 -1.53
C GLY A 114 -17.79 -10.86 -1.04
N PHE A 115 -17.32 -9.66 -1.40
CA PHE A 115 -16.01 -9.12 -0.99
C PHE A 115 -16.13 -8.09 0.14
N ILE A 116 -17.33 -7.87 0.70
CA ILE A 116 -17.59 -6.91 1.78
C ILE A 116 -17.92 -7.66 3.08
N GLY A 117 -17.40 -7.16 4.19
CA GLY A 117 -17.52 -7.77 5.51
C GLY A 117 -16.24 -8.50 5.93
N ALA A 118 -16.41 -9.52 6.78
CA ALA A 118 -15.32 -10.41 7.15
C ALA A 118 -15.15 -11.47 6.06
N ILE A 119 -14.02 -11.43 5.37
CA ILE A 119 -13.70 -12.35 4.26
C ILE A 119 -12.36 -13.03 4.51
N GLU A 120 -12.19 -14.22 3.97
CA GLU A 120 -10.89 -14.90 3.96
C GLU A 120 -10.07 -14.44 2.74
N GLN A 121 -8.81 -14.06 2.98
CA GLN A 121 -7.84 -13.77 1.94
C GLN A 121 -6.62 -14.67 2.11
N ILE A 122 -6.17 -15.25 1.00
CA ILE A 122 -4.79 -15.73 0.88
C ILE A 122 -3.92 -14.52 0.54
N PRO A 123 -2.99 -14.12 1.41
CA PRO A 123 -2.09 -13.01 1.10
C PRO A 123 -1.25 -13.31 -0.16
N PRO A 124 -0.82 -12.29 -0.92
CA PRO A 124 0.11 -12.48 -2.03
C PRO A 124 1.43 -13.12 -1.55
N ALA A 125 2.03 -13.98 -2.38
CA ALA A 125 3.33 -14.60 -2.10
C ALA A 125 4.41 -13.53 -1.81
N PHE A 126 4.38 -12.45 -2.59
CA PHE A 126 5.22 -11.26 -2.41
C PHE A 126 4.61 -10.32 -1.36
N SER A 127 4.65 -10.74 -0.09
CA SER A 127 4.20 -9.95 1.06
C SER A 127 5.24 -9.91 2.19
N ALA A 128 5.07 -8.98 3.14
CA ALA A 128 5.95 -8.82 4.30
C ALA A 128 5.68 -9.86 5.41
N ILE A 129 4.75 -10.79 5.21
CA ILE A 129 4.43 -11.85 6.18
C ILE A 129 5.65 -12.74 6.37
N LYS A 130 5.91 -13.14 7.61
CA LYS A 130 6.96 -14.12 7.89
C LYS A 130 6.40 -15.55 7.84
N VAL A 131 7.12 -16.44 7.16
CA VAL A 131 6.91 -17.89 7.11
C VAL A 131 8.19 -18.52 7.66
N ALA A 132 8.07 -19.39 8.67
CA ALA A 132 9.22 -20.02 9.35
C ALA A 132 10.32 -19.06 9.88
N GLY A 133 9.99 -17.77 10.09
CA GLY A 133 10.93 -16.75 10.58
C GLY A 133 11.49 -15.82 9.50
N GLU A 134 11.35 -16.19 8.23
CA GLU A 134 11.81 -15.45 7.05
C GLU A 134 10.64 -14.77 6.34
N ARG A 135 10.85 -13.68 5.59
CA ARG A 135 9.73 -13.00 4.92
C ARG A 135 9.34 -13.79 3.68
N ALA A 136 8.03 -13.92 3.43
CA ALA A 136 7.47 -14.60 2.26
C ALA A 136 8.04 -14.02 0.95
N TYR A 137 8.23 -12.70 0.90
CA TYR A 137 8.91 -12.03 -0.21
C TYR A 137 10.34 -12.53 -0.47
N ASP A 138 11.14 -12.79 0.58
CA ASP A 138 12.52 -13.22 0.44
C ASP A 138 12.54 -14.67 -0.11
N LEU A 139 11.71 -15.55 0.45
CA LEU A 139 11.56 -16.94 0.00
C LEU A 139 11.04 -17.08 -1.44
N ALA A 140 10.03 -16.27 -1.82
CA ALA A 140 9.48 -16.28 -3.18
C ALA A 140 10.51 -15.84 -4.23
N ARG A 141 11.45 -14.96 -3.86
CA ARG A 141 12.55 -14.53 -4.73
C ARG A 141 13.59 -15.61 -4.98
N ASP A 142 13.78 -16.49 -4.01
CA ASP A 142 14.69 -17.64 -4.12
C ASP A 142 14.06 -18.81 -4.91
N GLY A 143 12.85 -18.61 -5.46
CA GLY A 143 12.15 -19.59 -6.28
C GLY A 143 11.41 -20.65 -5.47
N GLU A 144 11.34 -20.50 -4.14
CA GLU A 144 10.59 -21.42 -3.29
C GLU A 144 9.09 -21.13 -3.34
N THR A 145 8.29 -22.19 -3.46
CA THR A 145 6.83 -22.06 -3.42
C THR A 145 6.38 -21.82 -1.98
N VAL A 146 6.05 -20.56 -1.66
CA VAL A 146 5.53 -20.21 -0.34
C VAL A 146 4.04 -20.51 -0.27
N THR A 147 3.65 -21.54 0.49
CA THR A 147 2.24 -21.78 0.81
C THR A 147 1.81 -20.84 1.94
N LEU A 148 0.93 -19.89 1.64
CA LEU A 148 0.38 -18.95 2.61
C LEU A 148 -1.01 -19.40 3.06
N GLU A 149 -1.22 -19.44 4.38
CA GLU A 149 -2.53 -19.76 4.95
C GLU A 149 -3.52 -18.59 4.78
N PRO A 150 -4.80 -18.88 4.50
CA PRO A 150 -5.86 -17.87 4.50
C PRO A 150 -5.96 -17.13 5.83
N ARG A 151 -6.34 -15.85 5.77
CA ARG A 151 -6.53 -15.00 6.94
C ARG A 151 -7.82 -14.20 6.80
N VAL A 152 -8.53 -14.04 7.91
CA VAL A 152 -9.71 -13.18 7.95
C VAL A 152 -9.28 -11.72 7.93
N VAL A 153 -9.85 -10.96 7.00
CA VAL A 153 -9.70 -9.51 6.89
C VAL A 153 -11.08 -8.87 6.81
N THR A 154 -11.18 -7.58 7.14
CA THR A 154 -12.44 -6.84 7.03
C THR A 154 -12.37 -5.82 5.90
N VAL A 155 -13.27 -5.95 4.94
CA VAL A 155 -13.53 -4.95 3.90
C VAL A 155 -14.82 -4.22 4.28
N HIS A 156 -14.73 -2.93 4.56
CA HIS A 156 -15.89 -2.13 4.97
C HIS A 156 -16.72 -1.65 3.78
N ALA A 157 -16.06 -1.35 2.66
CA ALA A 157 -16.72 -0.97 1.42
C ALA A 157 -15.84 -1.37 0.23
N LEU A 158 -16.48 -1.76 -0.86
CA LEU A 158 -15.86 -1.97 -2.17
C LEU A 158 -16.85 -1.49 -3.24
N ARG A 159 -16.42 -0.58 -4.11
CA ARG A 159 -17.28 0.06 -5.12
C ARG A 159 -16.59 0.05 -6.47
N LEU A 160 -17.35 -0.26 -7.51
CA LEU A 160 -16.96 -0.03 -8.89
C LEU A 160 -17.14 1.46 -9.22
N ILE A 161 -16.08 2.10 -9.71
CA ILE A 161 -16.06 3.53 -10.06
C ILE A 161 -16.19 3.71 -11.58
N ALA A 162 -15.47 2.89 -12.34
CA ALA A 162 -15.53 2.87 -13.79
C ALA A 162 -15.21 1.47 -14.30
N ALA A 163 -15.87 1.06 -15.38
CA ALA A 163 -15.57 -0.19 -16.06
C ALA A 163 -15.33 0.07 -17.55
N ARG A 164 -14.25 -0.49 -18.05
CA ARG A 164 -13.84 -0.50 -19.46
C ARG A 164 -13.61 -1.97 -19.86
N PRO A 165 -13.51 -2.29 -21.16
CA PRO A 165 -13.36 -3.68 -21.59
C PRO A 165 -12.16 -4.41 -20.95
N GLU A 166 -11.01 -3.74 -20.87
CA GLU A 166 -9.76 -4.36 -20.40
C GLU A 166 -9.46 -4.10 -18.92
N GLU A 167 -10.18 -3.18 -18.28
CA GLU A 167 -9.84 -2.70 -16.94
C GLU A 167 -11.06 -2.14 -16.21
N ALA A 168 -11.02 -2.19 -14.89
CA ALA A 168 -12.03 -1.55 -14.03
C ALA A 168 -11.37 -0.86 -12.85
N GLU A 169 -11.91 0.31 -12.50
CA GLU A 169 -11.46 1.13 -11.39
C GLU A 169 -12.37 0.95 -10.18
N PHE A 170 -11.77 0.83 -9.00
CA PHE A 170 -12.45 0.56 -7.76
C PHE A 170 -12.01 1.50 -6.65
N GLU A 171 -12.91 1.72 -5.69
CA GLU A 171 -12.60 2.27 -4.38
C GLU A 171 -12.88 1.22 -3.31
N ALA A 172 -11.96 1.08 -2.36
CA ALA A 172 -12.11 0.19 -1.22
C ALA A 172 -11.81 0.91 0.09
N GLU A 173 -12.56 0.56 1.12
CA GLU A 173 -12.25 0.86 2.51
C GLU A 173 -12.07 -0.46 3.27
N CYS A 174 -10.95 -0.62 3.97
CA CYS A 174 -10.63 -1.88 4.63
C CYS A 174 -9.83 -1.68 5.93
N GLY A 175 -9.82 -2.74 6.74
CA GLY A 175 -9.06 -2.82 7.97
C GLY A 175 -7.57 -3.09 7.74
N LYS A 176 -6.86 -3.42 8.82
CA LYS A 176 -5.47 -3.88 8.74
C LYS A 176 -5.38 -5.26 8.09
N GLY A 177 -4.27 -5.51 7.39
CA GLY A 177 -3.97 -6.83 6.82
C GLY A 177 -4.68 -7.17 5.51
N THR A 178 -5.61 -6.35 5.04
CA THR A 178 -6.23 -6.52 3.71
C THR A 178 -5.23 -6.23 2.60
N TYR A 179 -5.13 -7.14 1.64
CA TYR A 179 -4.36 -6.95 0.42
C TYR A 179 -5.29 -6.60 -0.74
N VAL A 180 -5.18 -5.38 -1.27
CA VAL A 180 -5.94 -4.95 -2.46
C VAL A 180 -5.57 -5.81 -3.69
N ARG A 181 -4.30 -6.21 -3.77
CA ARG A 181 -3.81 -7.16 -4.78
C ARG A 181 -4.57 -8.49 -4.78
N ALA A 182 -4.80 -9.06 -3.60
CA ALA A 182 -5.61 -10.27 -3.46
C ALA A 182 -7.08 -10.05 -3.85
N ILE A 183 -7.67 -8.87 -3.55
CA ILE A 183 -9.04 -8.53 -4.03
C ILE A 183 -9.11 -8.60 -5.55
N ALA A 184 -8.15 -8.00 -6.25
CA ALA A 184 -8.11 -7.98 -7.72
C ALA A 184 -7.99 -9.40 -8.30
N ARG A 185 -7.05 -10.19 -7.79
CA ARG A 185 -6.84 -11.59 -8.16
C ARG A 185 -8.11 -12.43 -7.95
N ASP A 186 -8.66 -12.38 -6.74
CA ASP A 186 -9.79 -13.23 -6.34
C ASP A 186 -11.07 -12.84 -7.09
N LEU A 187 -11.28 -11.54 -7.35
CA LEU A 187 -12.37 -11.06 -8.20
C LEU A 187 -12.20 -11.53 -9.66
N GLY A 188 -11.00 -11.43 -10.21
CA GLY A 188 -10.70 -11.93 -11.55
C GLY A 188 -10.91 -13.44 -11.71
N ARG A 189 -10.54 -14.22 -10.69
CA ARG A 189 -10.79 -15.66 -10.64
C ARG A 189 -12.28 -15.98 -10.55
N ALA A 190 -13.03 -15.29 -9.69
CA ALA A 190 -14.48 -15.47 -9.55
C ALA A 190 -15.26 -15.11 -10.83
N LEU A 191 -14.78 -14.12 -11.59
CA LEU A 191 -15.32 -13.74 -12.90
C LEU A 191 -14.89 -14.69 -14.03
N GLY A 192 -13.92 -15.58 -13.77
CA GLY A 192 -13.33 -16.46 -14.78
C GLY A 192 -12.44 -15.76 -15.80
N CYS A 193 -12.16 -14.46 -15.63
CA CYS A 193 -11.40 -13.66 -16.60
C CYS A 193 -9.95 -13.39 -16.17
N LEU A 194 -9.58 -13.75 -14.92
CA LEU A 194 -8.33 -13.38 -14.26
C LEU A 194 -8.16 -11.86 -14.12
N GLY A 195 -7.28 -11.43 -13.22
CA GLY A 195 -6.95 -10.02 -13.08
C GLY A 195 -5.82 -9.76 -12.10
N HIS A 196 -5.21 -8.59 -12.23
CA HIS A 196 -4.16 -8.09 -11.35
C HIS A 196 -4.28 -6.57 -11.18
N VAL A 197 -3.67 -6.04 -10.12
CA VAL A 197 -3.65 -4.59 -9.90
C VAL A 197 -2.70 -3.92 -10.89
N ALA A 198 -3.23 -3.04 -11.74
CA ALA A 198 -2.46 -2.24 -12.68
C ALA A 198 -2.01 -0.90 -12.08
N ALA A 199 -2.79 -0.34 -11.16
CA ALA A 199 -2.44 0.87 -10.42
C ALA A 199 -3.10 0.84 -9.04
N LEU A 200 -2.40 1.37 -8.04
CA LEU A 200 -2.89 1.42 -6.66
C LEU A 200 -2.51 2.75 -6.02
N ARG A 201 -3.49 3.44 -5.44
CA ARG A 201 -3.28 4.64 -4.62
C ARG A 201 -3.95 4.46 -3.27
N ARG A 202 -3.22 4.71 -2.19
CA ARG A 202 -3.80 4.80 -0.84
C ARG A 202 -4.22 6.24 -0.56
N THR A 203 -5.51 6.46 -0.34
CA THR A 203 -6.11 7.80 -0.17
C THR A 203 -6.40 8.15 1.28
N ARG A 204 -6.34 7.17 2.20
CA ARG A 204 -6.50 7.39 3.65
C ARG A 204 -5.74 6.35 4.47
N VAL A 205 -5.20 6.78 5.62
CA VAL A 205 -4.65 5.89 6.67
C VAL A 205 -5.01 6.42 8.05
N GLY A 206 -5.89 5.72 8.76
CA GLY A 206 -6.36 6.14 10.07
C GLY A 206 -6.95 7.55 9.99
N PRO A 207 -6.43 8.53 10.74
CA PRO A 207 -6.92 9.91 10.70
C PRO A 207 -6.46 10.69 9.47
N PHE A 208 -5.41 10.24 8.77
CA PHE A 208 -4.77 11.02 7.70
C PHE A 208 -5.44 10.80 6.34
N GLY A 209 -5.81 11.89 5.67
CA GLY A 209 -6.39 11.93 4.33
C GLY A 209 -5.52 12.71 3.33
N GLU A 210 -6.01 12.84 2.10
CA GLU A 210 -5.27 13.54 1.02
C GLU A 210 -4.92 15.01 1.32
N PRO A 211 -5.73 15.80 2.06
CA PRO A 211 -5.35 17.17 2.43
C PRO A 211 -4.11 17.27 3.33
N ASP A 212 -3.76 16.19 4.03
CA ASP A 212 -2.57 16.13 4.89
C ASP A 212 -1.29 15.83 4.09
N ALA A 213 -1.43 15.47 2.81
CA ALA A 213 -0.35 14.91 2.01
C ALA A 213 0.71 15.95 1.66
N SER A 214 1.98 15.57 1.82
CA SER A 214 3.15 16.35 1.41
C SER A 214 3.90 15.64 0.29
N VAL A 215 4.30 16.39 -0.74
CA VAL A 215 5.12 15.86 -1.84
C VAL A 215 6.59 15.87 -1.43
N LEU A 216 7.34 14.83 -1.81
CA LEU A 216 8.73 14.68 -1.37
C LEU A 216 9.64 15.82 -1.83
N ASP A 217 9.43 16.32 -3.04
CA ASP A 217 10.28 17.35 -3.63
C ASP A 217 10.10 18.71 -2.94
N ASP A 218 8.87 19.05 -2.54
CA ASP A 218 8.58 20.25 -1.74
C ASP A 218 9.27 20.18 -0.37
N LEU A 219 9.31 19.00 0.25
CA LEU A 219 10.01 18.81 1.52
C LEU A 219 11.53 18.86 1.40
N ALA A 220 12.08 18.63 0.21
CA ALA A 220 13.51 18.68 -0.06
C ALA A 220 14.02 20.10 -0.39
N GLY A 221 13.11 21.08 -0.46
CA GLY A 221 13.37 22.50 -0.71
C GLY A 221 13.98 23.23 0.48
N GLU A 222 13.43 24.39 0.83
CA GLU A 222 14.01 25.21 1.90
C GLU A 222 13.72 24.62 3.30
N PRO A 223 14.64 24.73 4.28
CA PRO A 223 14.46 24.15 5.62
C PRO A 223 13.17 24.55 6.36
N GLY A 224 12.54 25.66 5.99
CA GLY A 224 11.27 26.13 6.56
C GLY A 224 10.03 25.39 6.05
N GLU A 225 10.06 24.86 4.82
CA GLU A 225 8.92 24.17 4.20
C GLU A 225 8.67 22.82 4.87
N ALA A 226 9.75 22.09 5.17
CA ALA A 226 9.69 20.83 5.90
C ALA A 226 9.10 21.00 7.31
N ALA A 227 9.42 22.10 8.00
CA ALA A 227 8.90 22.36 9.35
C ALA A 227 7.39 22.68 9.35
N GLY A 228 6.89 23.38 8.33
CA GLY A 228 5.46 23.71 8.19
C GLY A 228 4.57 22.51 7.86
N ALA A 229 5.13 21.47 7.25
CA ALA A 229 4.42 20.24 6.93
C ALA A 229 4.34 19.24 8.10
N LEU A 230 5.09 19.47 9.18
CA LEU A 230 5.14 18.55 10.31
C LEU A 230 3.85 18.63 11.14
N LEU A 231 3.05 17.57 11.08
CA LEU A 231 1.84 17.42 11.88
C LEU A 231 2.20 17.05 13.33
N PRO A 232 1.40 17.48 14.33
CA PRO A 232 1.65 17.17 15.73
C PRO A 232 1.51 15.68 16.03
N VAL A 233 1.95 15.26 17.22
CA VAL A 233 1.83 13.87 17.70
C VAL A 233 0.37 13.49 18.03
N GLU A 234 -0.44 14.49 18.39
CA GLU A 234 -1.83 14.40 18.85
C GLU A 234 -2.82 14.05 17.74
#